data_AF-A0A9P8JGZ3-F1
#
_entry.id   AF-A0A9P8JGZ3-F1
#
_cell.length_a   1.000
_cell.length_b   1.000
_cell.length_c   1.000
_cell.angle_alpha   90.00
_cell.angle_beta   90.00
_cell.angle_gamma   90.00
#
_symmetry.space_group_name_H-M   'P 1'
#
loop_
_entity.id
_entity.type
_entity.pdbx_description
1 polymer ?
#
loop_
_entity_poly.entity_id
_entity_poly.type
_entity_poly.pdbx_seq_one_letter_code
_entity_poly.pdbx_strand_id
1 'polypeptide(L)'
;MAITPASSAPDAPLQLVLFVQAGPASSPSYAMAQVTMETQDGARLDGIIRINTVSPDSPATSRPRLLLPKPGHTAFIVFEHEVVVASITKSSSFQDVIRLRSDKHVTIEGACEEDLIDTKGTSSCAIFIKGHGLARISATQTNVSHSSIKTKIEQAIFYGTMSDNVLDFSRRPYDRYDIEETEEAALSISAEILRSTSHFIPPLTSSMEAHLQNRIKAIRALILHLRSDYPPVSRPTSWRLLLDAEKLAAAQAIWIACEERSS
;
A
#
# COMPACT_ATOMS: atom_id res chain seq x y z
N MET A 1 20.46 -10.54 5.64
CA MET A 1 20.39 -11.68 6.57
C MET A 1 19.87 -11.13 7.87
N ALA A 2 18.72 -11.60 8.32
CA ALA A 2 18.18 -11.28 9.63
C ALA A 2 18.06 -12.59 10.42
N ILE A 3 18.54 -12.58 11.65
CA ILE A 3 18.60 -13.76 12.52
C ILE A 3 17.47 -13.60 13.52
N THR A 4 16.49 -14.50 13.49
CA THR A 4 15.41 -14.52 14.49
C THR A 4 15.68 -15.69 15.43
N PRO A 5 15.93 -15.46 16.73
CA PRO A 5 16.07 -16.56 17.66
C PRO A 5 14.71 -17.27 17.78
N ALA A 6 14.68 -18.54 17.40
CA ALA A 6 13.52 -19.39 17.61
C ALA A 6 13.45 -19.76 19.09
N SER A 7 12.64 -19.04 19.87
CA SER A 7 12.33 -19.36 21.27
C SER A 7 13.50 -19.26 22.27
N SER A 8 13.20 -18.91 23.53
CA SER A 8 14.15 -18.89 24.65
C SER A 8 14.40 -20.29 25.24
N ALA A 9 14.21 -21.35 24.44
CA ALA A 9 14.46 -22.73 24.85
C ALA A 9 15.89 -23.13 24.44
N PRO A 10 16.68 -23.76 25.33
CA PRO A 10 18.11 -23.98 25.12
C PRO A 10 18.46 -24.95 23.98
N ASP A 11 17.47 -25.55 23.31
CA ASP A 11 17.64 -26.61 22.31
C ASP A 11 16.77 -26.39 21.04
N ALA A 12 16.25 -25.18 20.85
CA ALA A 12 15.44 -24.86 19.67
C ALA A 12 16.35 -24.65 18.43
N PRO A 13 16.02 -25.24 17.27
CA PRO A 13 16.84 -25.09 16.08
C PRO A 13 16.82 -23.63 15.58
N LEU A 14 17.97 -23.10 15.17
CA LEU A 14 18.11 -21.72 14.74
C LEU A 14 17.39 -21.51 13.40
N GLN A 15 16.41 -20.62 13.37
CA GLN A 15 15.68 -20.26 12.13
C GLN A 15 16.20 -18.94 11.56
N LEU A 16 16.44 -18.93 10.26
CA LEU A 16 16.97 -17.81 9.51
C LEU A 16 16.04 -17.44 8.36
N VAL A 17 15.88 -16.15 8.12
CA VAL A 17 15.29 -15.64 6.88
C VAL A 17 16.34 -14.84 6.13
N LEU A 18 16.65 -15.31 4.92
CA LEU A 18 17.66 -14.73 4.06
C LEU A 18 16.97 -14.00 2.92
N PHE A 19 17.25 -12.71 2.75
CA PHE A 19 16.89 -11.99 1.53
C PHE A 19 17.97 -12.20 0.47
N VAL A 20 17.58 -12.73 -0.68
CA VAL A 20 18.46 -13.19 -1.75
C VAL A 20 18.10 -12.48 -3.05
N GLN A 21 19.13 -12.06 -3.78
CA GLN A 21 19.03 -11.53 -5.13
C GLN A 21 19.65 -12.54 -6.11
N ALA A 22 18.97 -12.82 -7.20
CA ALA A 22 19.43 -13.73 -8.26
C ALA A 22 19.10 -13.17 -9.64
N GLY A 23 19.89 -13.52 -10.66
CA GLY A 23 19.68 -13.05 -12.03
C GLY A 23 20.61 -11.91 -12.45
N PRO A 24 20.49 -11.43 -13.71
CA PRO A 24 21.37 -10.41 -14.25
C PRO A 24 21.13 -9.04 -13.59
N ALA A 25 22.16 -8.20 -13.55
CA ALA A 25 22.09 -6.86 -12.95
C ALA A 25 21.03 -5.95 -13.59
N SER A 26 20.67 -6.20 -14.85
CA SER A 26 19.63 -5.48 -15.59
C SER A 26 18.20 -5.87 -15.20
N SER A 27 18.00 -7.05 -14.61
CA SER A 27 16.68 -7.56 -14.24
C SER A 27 16.79 -8.55 -13.08
N PRO A 28 17.17 -8.05 -11.88
CA PRO A 28 17.34 -8.90 -10.72
C PRO A 28 15.99 -9.44 -10.24
N SER A 29 15.98 -10.70 -9.84
CA SER A 29 14.90 -11.35 -9.12
C SER A 29 15.23 -11.41 -7.63
N TYR A 30 14.21 -11.26 -6.80
CA TYR A 30 14.36 -11.21 -5.34
C TYR A 30 13.52 -12.30 -4.67
N ALA A 31 14.04 -12.89 -3.61
CA ALA A 31 13.34 -13.90 -2.83
C ALA A 31 13.75 -13.88 -1.35
N MET A 32 12.87 -14.32 -0.47
CA MET A 32 13.19 -14.69 0.91
C MET A 32 13.32 -16.21 1.00
N ALA A 33 14.46 -16.70 1.50
CA ALA A 33 14.69 -18.11 1.78
C ALA A 33 14.61 -18.34 3.29
N GLN A 34 13.74 -19.27 3.70
CA GLN A 34 13.60 -19.71 5.09
C GLN A 34 14.51 -20.91 5.30
N VAL A 35 15.44 -20.81 6.25
CA VAL A 35 16.45 -21.84 6.50
C VAL A 35 16.47 -22.18 7.98
N THR A 36 16.37 -23.46 8.32
CA THR A 36 16.59 -23.97 9.66
C THR A 36 18.01 -24.56 9.73
N MET A 37 18.80 -24.12 10.70
CA MET A 37 20.10 -24.72 11.01
C MET A 37 19.89 -25.94 11.92
N GLU A 38 20.45 -27.07 11.51
CA GLU A 38 20.44 -28.31 12.26
C GLU A 38 21.72 -28.39 13.13
N THR A 39 21.64 -29.06 14.28
CA THR A 39 22.70 -29.09 15.30
C THR A 39 24.01 -29.75 14.87
N GLN A 40 24.02 -30.44 13.73
CA GLN A 40 25.16 -31.20 13.19
C GLN A 40 25.56 -30.69 11.79
N ASP A 41 25.90 -29.40 11.69
CA ASP A 41 26.43 -28.72 10.48
C ASP A 41 25.54 -28.81 9.22
N GLY A 42 24.25 -29.11 9.41
CA GLY A 42 23.25 -29.18 8.35
C GLY A 42 22.44 -27.88 8.23
N ALA A 43 22.05 -27.54 7.00
CA ALA A 43 21.11 -26.46 6.72
C ALA A 43 19.93 -27.02 5.93
N ARG A 44 18.71 -26.83 6.44
CA ARG A 44 17.50 -27.22 5.73
C ARG A 44 16.77 -26.00 5.20
N LEU A 45 16.53 -25.97 3.90
CA LEU A 45 15.67 -24.98 3.27
C LEU A 45 14.20 -25.34 3.53
N ASP A 46 13.51 -24.54 4.33
CA ASP A 46 12.10 -24.74 4.70
C ASP A 46 11.11 -24.20 3.67
N GLY A 47 11.53 -23.21 2.88
CA GLY A 47 10.69 -22.55 1.88
C GLY A 47 11.36 -21.37 1.19
N ILE A 48 10.83 -21.02 0.01
CA ILE A 48 11.22 -19.84 -0.76
C ILE A 48 9.97 -19.00 -1.03
N ILE A 49 10.02 -17.72 -0.66
CA ILE A 49 8.98 -16.73 -0.94
C ILE A 49 9.53 -15.76 -1.98
N ARG A 50 9.08 -15.88 -3.24
CA ARG A 50 9.49 -14.96 -4.32
C ARG A 50 8.88 -13.59 -4.11
N ILE A 51 9.66 -12.53 -4.26
CA ILE A 51 9.18 -11.16 -4.16
C ILE A 51 8.87 -10.64 -5.56
N ASN A 52 7.57 -10.41 -5.83
CA ASN A 52 7.10 -10.05 -7.16
C ASN A 52 6.73 -8.56 -7.29
N THR A 53 6.83 -7.79 -6.21
CA THR A 53 6.34 -6.41 -6.11
C THR A 53 7.43 -5.35 -6.27
N VAL A 54 8.71 -5.76 -6.30
CA VAL A 54 9.86 -4.86 -6.47
C VAL A 54 9.87 -4.30 -7.88
N SER A 55 10.10 -2.99 -7.98
CA SER A 55 10.13 -2.31 -9.27
C SER A 55 11.41 -2.66 -10.04
N PRO A 56 11.36 -2.97 -11.35
CA PRO A 56 12.55 -3.31 -12.12
C PRO A 56 13.54 -2.14 -12.21
N ASP A 57 13.01 -0.91 -12.13
CA ASP A 57 13.77 0.34 -12.15
C ASP A 57 14.31 0.74 -10.77
N SER A 58 14.02 -0.03 -9.71
CA SER A 58 14.56 0.23 -8.38
C SER A 58 16.07 -0.06 -8.43
N PRO A 59 16.91 1.00 -8.45
CA PRO A 59 18.33 0.79 -8.69
C PRO A 59 18.92 0.01 -7.52
N ALA A 60 19.76 -0.98 -7.81
CA ALA A 60 20.56 -1.68 -6.81
C ALA A 60 21.69 -0.80 -6.22
N THR A 61 21.51 0.53 -6.21
CA THR A 61 22.49 1.53 -5.74
C THR A 61 22.74 1.39 -4.25
N SER A 62 21.75 0.94 -3.49
CA SER A 62 21.86 0.65 -2.07
C SER A 62 21.48 -0.79 -1.75
N ARG A 63 22.18 -1.39 -0.77
CA ARG A 63 21.89 -2.75 -0.31
C ARG A 63 20.56 -2.76 0.46
N PRO A 64 19.52 -3.48 -0.01
CA PRO A 64 18.23 -3.52 0.67
C PRO A 64 18.34 -4.13 2.07
N ARG A 65 17.50 -3.63 2.98
CA ARG A 65 17.45 -4.08 4.38
C ARG A 65 16.24 -4.97 4.60
N LEU A 66 16.46 -6.15 5.18
CA LEU A 66 15.38 -7.04 5.64
C LEU A 66 15.14 -6.79 7.12
N LEU A 67 13.90 -6.48 7.48
CA LEU A 67 13.43 -6.28 8.85
C LEU A 67 12.38 -7.33 9.20
N LEU A 68 12.51 -7.96 10.37
CA LEU A 68 11.68 -9.06 10.86
C LEU A 68 11.13 -8.74 12.27
N PRO A 69 10.27 -7.73 12.41
CA PRO A 69 9.74 -7.35 13.72
C PRO A 69 8.84 -8.45 14.30
N LYS A 70 8.73 -8.47 15.63
CA LYS A 70 7.76 -9.33 16.32
C LYS A 70 6.32 -8.93 15.94
N PRO A 71 5.38 -9.89 15.85
CA PRO A 71 5.50 -11.30 16.23
C PRO A 71 6.04 -12.24 15.15
N GLY A 72 6.61 -11.74 14.05
CA GLY A 72 7.28 -12.58 13.03
C GLY A 72 6.37 -13.12 11.93
N HIS A 73 5.21 -12.51 11.68
CA HIS A 73 4.32 -12.89 10.57
C HIS A 73 4.59 -12.12 9.27
N THR A 74 5.19 -10.93 9.35
CA THR A 74 5.46 -10.03 8.22
C THR A 74 6.92 -9.61 8.18
N ALA A 75 7.51 -9.61 6.98
CA ALA A 75 8.81 -9.04 6.67
C ALA A 75 8.63 -7.68 6.01
N PHE A 76 9.51 -6.73 6.35
CA PHE A 76 9.66 -5.49 5.62
C PHE A 76 11.00 -5.50 4.89
N ILE A 77 10.97 -5.38 3.57
CA ILE A 77 12.18 -5.26 2.74
C ILE A 77 12.27 -3.81 2.29
N VAL A 78 13.24 -3.09 2.83
CA VAL A 78 13.42 -1.65 2.64
C VAL A 78 14.48 -1.41 1.57
N PHE A 79 14.04 -0.83 0.46
CA PHE A 79 14.87 -0.25 -0.59
C PHE A 79 14.96 1.27 -0.40
N GLU A 80 15.72 1.93 -1.27
CA GLU A 80 15.92 3.38 -1.23
C GLU A 80 14.63 4.18 -1.45
N HIS A 81 13.74 3.69 -2.32
CA HIS A 81 12.51 4.38 -2.74
C HIS A 81 11.24 3.55 -2.54
N GLU A 82 11.33 2.35 -1.97
CA GLU A 82 10.15 1.51 -1.73
C GLU A 82 10.36 0.58 -0.54
N VAL A 83 9.26 0.23 0.12
CA VAL A 83 9.21 -0.78 1.17
C VAL A 83 8.24 -1.87 0.74
N VAL A 84 8.75 -3.09 0.60
CA VAL A 84 7.92 -4.26 0.37
C VAL A 84 7.46 -4.82 1.70
N VAL A 85 6.17 -5.06 1.81
CA VAL A 85 5.51 -5.71 2.94
C VAL A 85 5.12 -7.12 2.50
N ALA A 86 5.75 -8.15 3.08
CA ALA A 86 5.54 -9.53 2.65
C ALA A 86 5.22 -10.44 3.84
N SER A 87 4.19 -11.28 3.71
CA SER A 87 3.94 -12.37 4.65
C SER A 87 5.09 -13.37 4.62
N ILE A 88 5.52 -13.80 5.80
CA ILE A 88 6.52 -14.85 6.01
C ILE A 88 5.83 -16.20 6.31
N THR A 89 4.55 -16.16 6.67
CA THR A 89 3.79 -17.35 7.08
C THR A 89 3.43 -18.22 5.88
N LYS A 90 3.48 -19.55 6.05
CA LYS A 90 3.10 -20.51 4.99
C LYS A 90 1.62 -20.42 4.58
N SER A 91 0.78 -19.88 5.46
CA SER A 91 -0.66 -19.73 5.23
C SER A 91 -1.03 -18.53 4.38
N SER A 92 -0.10 -17.60 4.13
CA SER A 92 -0.40 -16.36 3.42
C SER A 92 0.72 -16.00 2.46
N SER A 93 0.33 -15.74 1.21
CA SER A 93 1.20 -15.22 0.16
C SER A 93 1.10 -13.70 0.03
N PHE A 94 0.58 -13.00 1.05
CA PHE A 94 0.40 -11.56 1.02
C PHE A 94 1.69 -10.83 0.65
N GLN A 95 1.61 -10.01 -0.40
CA GLN A 95 2.65 -9.04 -0.74
C GLN A 95 2.01 -7.71 -1.11
N ASP A 96 2.57 -6.65 -0.58
CA ASP A 96 2.26 -5.28 -0.98
C ASP A 96 3.53 -4.44 -0.97
N VAL A 97 3.46 -3.24 -1.53
CA VAL A 97 4.59 -2.34 -1.69
C VAL A 97 4.14 -0.90 -1.49
N ILE A 98 4.93 -0.19 -0.69
CA ILE A 98 4.77 1.23 -0.40
C ILE A 98 5.89 1.94 -1.14
N ARG A 99 5.55 2.82 -2.08
CA ARG A 99 6.53 3.50 -2.94
C ARG A 99 6.62 4.96 -2.59
N LEU A 100 7.82 5.52 -2.69
CA LEU A 100 8.05 6.94 -2.61
C LEU A 100 8.04 7.57 -3.99
N ARG A 101 7.65 8.83 -4.02
CA ARG A 101 7.58 9.66 -5.22
C ARG A 101 8.97 10.03 -5.76
N SER A 102 9.27 9.60 -6.97
CA SER A 102 10.55 9.92 -7.62
C SER A 102 10.72 11.43 -7.93
N ASP A 103 9.63 12.16 -8.11
CA ASP A 103 9.64 13.60 -8.43
C ASP A 103 9.95 14.50 -7.23
N LYS A 104 9.95 13.95 -6.01
CA LYS A 104 10.20 14.70 -4.77
C LYS A 104 11.61 14.56 -4.20
N HIS A 105 12.50 13.85 -4.88
CA HIS A 105 13.86 13.56 -4.38
C HIS A 105 13.88 12.98 -2.95
N VAL A 106 12.88 12.16 -2.62
CA VAL A 106 12.72 11.54 -1.30
C VAL A 106 13.35 10.14 -1.29
N THR A 107 14.14 9.86 -0.25
CA THR A 107 14.87 8.59 -0.08
C THR A 107 14.72 8.06 1.35
N ILE A 108 14.80 6.74 1.51
CA ILE A 108 14.77 6.07 2.81
C ILE A 108 16.20 5.83 3.30
N GLU A 109 16.68 6.70 4.19
CA GLU A 109 18.06 6.65 4.70
C GLU A 109 18.19 5.68 5.89
N GLY A 110 17.17 5.63 6.75
CA GLY A 110 17.15 4.81 7.96
C GLY A 110 15.94 3.89 8.01
N ALA A 111 16.10 2.72 8.64
CA ALA A 111 14.99 1.84 8.98
C ALA A 111 15.31 0.98 10.19
N CYS A 112 14.33 0.74 11.06
CA CYS A 112 14.46 -0.10 12.24
C CYS A 112 13.16 -0.87 12.53
N GLU A 113 13.31 -2.03 13.17
CA GLU A 113 12.18 -2.82 13.66
C GLU A 113 11.56 -2.15 14.89
N GLU A 114 10.23 -2.21 15.01
CA GLU A 114 9.51 -1.79 16.21
C GLU A 114 8.86 -3.01 16.87
N ASP A 115 9.50 -3.51 17.92
CA ASP A 115 8.99 -4.60 18.76
C ASP A 115 8.01 -4.06 19.82
N LEU A 116 6.93 -3.43 19.36
CA LEU A 116 5.86 -2.99 20.24
C LEU A 116 5.00 -4.20 20.64
N ILE A 117 4.78 -4.39 21.94
CA ILE A 117 3.81 -5.35 22.46
C ILE A 117 2.41 -4.76 22.25
N ASP A 118 1.88 -4.88 21.03
CA ASP A 118 0.47 -4.61 20.75
C ASP A 118 -0.36 -5.88 21.04
N THR A 119 -1.47 -5.73 21.77
CA THR A 119 -2.44 -6.80 22.00
C THR A 119 -3.04 -7.33 20.70
N LYS A 120 -2.96 -6.54 19.62
CA LYS A 120 -3.42 -6.92 18.28
C LYS A 120 -2.41 -7.74 17.47
N GLY A 121 -1.19 -7.95 17.96
CA GLY A 121 -0.17 -8.75 17.26
C GLY A 121 0.31 -8.13 15.94
N THR A 122 0.42 -6.81 15.85
CA THR A 122 0.92 -6.10 14.66
C THR A 122 2.43 -6.24 14.52
N SER A 123 2.91 -6.47 13.30
CA SER A 123 4.33 -6.35 12.95
C SER A 123 4.61 -4.93 12.47
N SER A 124 5.57 -4.21 13.06
CA SER A 124 5.82 -2.80 12.71
C SER A 124 7.30 -2.48 12.51
N CYS A 125 7.57 -1.49 11.67
CA CYS A 125 8.89 -0.89 11.52
C CYS A 125 8.78 0.63 11.37
N ALA A 126 9.85 1.33 11.73
CA ALA A 126 10.00 2.74 11.46
C ALA A 126 11.02 2.96 10.35
N ILE A 127 10.73 3.91 9.48
CA ILE A 127 11.61 4.35 8.41
C ILE A 127 11.86 5.85 8.54
N PHE A 128 13.05 6.29 8.17
CA PHE A 128 13.41 7.70 8.10
C PHE A 128 13.48 8.13 6.63
N ILE A 129 12.56 9.02 6.25
CA ILE A 129 12.44 9.58 4.92
C ILE A 129 13.13 10.93 4.91
N LYS A 130 14.15 11.08 4.07
CA LYS A 130 14.90 12.32 3.92
C LYS A 130 13.96 13.45 3.48
N GLY A 131 13.94 14.53 4.26
CA GLY A 131 13.08 15.70 4.02
C GLY A 131 11.70 15.64 4.66
N HIS A 132 11.25 14.47 5.13
CA HIS A 132 9.88 14.29 5.65
C HIS A 132 9.82 13.65 7.04
N GLY A 133 10.94 13.17 7.56
CA GLY A 133 11.06 12.67 8.94
C GLY A 133 10.75 11.19 9.09
N LEU A 134 10.23 10.81 10.25
CA LEU A 134 9.95 9.41 10.59
C LEU A 134 8.55 9.00 10.11
N ALA A 135 8.45 7.86 9.44
CA ALA A 135 7.19 7.19 9.16
C ALA A 135 7.18 5.80 9.79
N ARG A 136 6.02 5.39 10.30
CA ARG A 136 5.81 4.05 10.85
C ARG A 136 4.96 3.24 9.88
N ILE A 137 5.40 2.02 9.60
CA ILE A 137 4.66 1.04 8.81
C ILE A 137 4.25 -0.09 9.74
N SER A 138 2.96 -0.42 9.74
CA SER A 138 2.40 -1.49 10.56
C SER A 138 1.57 -2.43 9.69
N ALA A 139 1.75 -3.72 9.91
CA ALA A 139 1.03 -4.78 9.21
C ALA A 139 0.34 -5.71 10.21
N THR A 140 -0.90 -6.08 9.90
CA THR A 140 -1.61 -7.16 10.59
C THR A 140 -1.53 -8.44 9.76
N GLN A 141 -1.53 -9.58 10.42
CA GLN A 141 -1.57 -10.86 9.72
C GLN A 141 -2.85 -10.94 8.89
N THR A 142 -2.71 -11.35 7.63
CA THR A 142 -3.84 -11.47 6.69
C THR A 142 -3.71 -12.74 5.88
N ASN A 143 -4.85 -13.32 5.53
CA ASN A 143 -4.94 -14.49 4.66
C ASN A 143 -5.14 -14.11 3.18
N VAL A 144 -5.32 -12.82 2.87
CA VAL A 144 -5.42 -12.37 1.48
C VAL A 144 -4.04 -12.32 0.83
N SER A 145 -3.96 -12.60 -0.47
CA SER A 145 -2.68 -12.63 -1.21
C SER A 145 -2.18 -11.24 -1.61
N HIS A 146 -3.07 -10.25 -1.71
CA HIS A 146 -2.76 -8.87 -2.07
C HIS A 146 -3.92 -7.95 -1.68
N SER A 147 -3.64 -6.65 -1.62
CA SER A 147 -4.65 -5.61 -1.42
C SER A 147 -5.60 -5.52 -2.63
N SER A 148 -6.90 -5.40 -2.38
CA SER A 148 -7.91 -5.25 -3.45
C SER A 148 -7.65 -4.00 -4.28
N ILE A 149 -8.03 -4.03 -5.57
CA ILE A 149 -7.92 -2.83 -6.43
C ILE A 149 -8.72 -1.66 -5.87
N LYS A 150 -9.89 -1.93 -5.28
CA LYS A 150 -10.72 -0.92 -4.65
C LYS A 150 -9.93 -0.15 -3.59
N THR A 151 -9.28 -0.87 -2.68
CA THR A 151 -8.45 -0.26 -1.63
C THR A 151 -7.31 0.57 -2.20
N LYS A 152 -6.68 0.14 -3.29
CA LYS A 152 -5.61 0.90 -3.96
C LYS A 152 -6.12 2.20 -4.57
N ILE A 153 -7.25 2.16 -5.28
CA ILE A 153 -7.88 3.35 -5.85
C ILE A 153 -8.31 4.30 -4.73
N GLU A 154 -8.93 3.79 -3.67
CA GLU A 154 -9.32 4.62 -2.50
C GLU A 154 -8.10 5.32 -1.88
N GLN A 155 -7.01 4.59 -1.66
CA GLN A 155 -5.78 5.18 -1.14
C GLN A 155 -5.27 6.31 -2.05
N ALA A 156 -5.27 6.09 -3.36
CA ALA A 156 -4.83 7.08 -4.33
C ALA A 156 -5.71 8.34 -4.35
N ILE A 157 -7.03 8.21 -4.30
CA ILE A 157 -7.93 9.37 -4.41
C ILE A 157 -7.96 10.20 -3.13
N PHE A 158 -7.90 9.55 -1.96
CA PHE A 158 -8.03 10.22 -0.66
C PHE A 158 -6.68 10.70 -0.14
N TYR A 159 -5.62 9.91 -0.24
CA TYR A 159 -4.28 10.30 0.23
C TYR A 159 -3.39 10.87 -0.88
N GLY A 160 -3.58 10.45 -2.13
CA GLY A 160 -2.77 10.95 -3.25
C GLY A 160 -2.96 12.44 -3.55
N THR A 161 -4.11 13.01 -3.19
CA THR A 161 -4.41 14.45 -3.36
C THR A 161 -4.08 15.31 -2.13
N MET A 162 -3.41 14.74 -1.13
CA MET A 162 -2.93 15.49 0.04
C MET A 162 -1.71 16.35 -0.33
N SER A 163 -1.65 17.55 0.22
CA SER A 163 -0.48 18.41 0.11
C SER A 163 0.73 17.71 0.73
N ASP A 164 1.87 17.85 0.07
CA ASP A 164 3.12 17.22 0.48
C ASP A 164 3.10 15.68 0.61
N ASN A 165 2.20 14.99 -0.10
CA ASN A 165 2.22 13.52 -0.16
C ASN A 165 3.55 12.99 -0.74
N VAL A 166 4.24 12.11 -0.01
CA VAL A 166 5.49 11.46 -0.42
C VAL A 166 5.28 10.11 -1.09
N LEU A 167 4.08 9.56 -1.00
CA LEU A 167 3.76 8.22 -1.49
C LEU A 167 3.33 8.26 -2.95
N ASP A 168 3.84 7.30 -3.71
CA ASP A 168 3.42 7.05 -5.08
C ASP A 168 2.32 5.99 -5.11
N PHE A 169 1.13 6.40 -5.53
CA PHE A 169 -0.05 5.54 -5.69
C PHE A 169 -0.33 5.18 -7.16
N SER A 170 0.57 5.54 -8.08
CA SER A 170 0.40 5.18 -9.50
C SER A 170 0.41 3.67 -9.69
N ARG A 171 -0.46 3.19 -10.57
CA ARG A 171 -0.48 1.79 -10.99
C ARG A 171 0.78 1.48 -11.81
N ARG A 172 1.36 0.30 -11.59
CA ARG A 172 2.43 -0.22 -12.43
C ARG A 172 1.90 -1.21 -13.46
N PRO A 173 2.52 -1.34 -14.65
CA PRO A 173 2.06 -2.25 -15.71
C PRO A 173 2.00 -3.73 -15.30
N TYR A 174 2.81 -4.14 -14.32
CA TYR A 174 2.84 -5.50 -13.78
C TYR A 174 1.83 -5.73 -12.64
N ASP A 175 1.07 -4.71 -12.25
CA ASP A 175 -0.02 -4.88 -11.29
C ASP A 175 -1.17 -5.66 -11.96
N ARG A 176 -1.46 -6.84 -11.38
CA ARG A 176 -2.36 -7.87 -11.91
C ARG A 176 -3.83 -7.53 -11.73
N TYR A 177 -4.27 -6.39 -12.23
CA TYR A 177 -5.68 -6.00 -12.13
C TYR A 177 -6.38 -6.09 -13.48
N ASP A 178 -7.52 -6.77 -13.45
CA ASP A 178 -8.41 -6.90 -14.60
C ASP A 178 -9.17 -5.60 -14.85
N ILE A 179 -9.58 -5.36 -16.09
CA ILE A 179 -10.33 -4.15 -16.42
C ILE A 179 -11.74 -4.20 -15.80
N GLU A 180 -12.36 -5.37 -15.78
CA GLU A 180 -13.65 -5.61 -15.15
C GLU A 180 -13.60 -5.30 -13.64
N GLU A 181 -12.58 -5.80 -12.94
CA GLU A 181 -12.38 -5.53 -11.51
C GLU A 181 -12.14 -4.03 -11.24
N THR A 182 -11.39 -3.37 -12.13
CA THR A 182 -11.15 -1.92 -12.08
C THR A 182 -12.45 -1.13 -12.21
N GLU A 183 -13.30 -1.49 -13.17
CA GLU A 183 -14.57 -0.82 -13.41
C GLU A 183 -15.57 -1.04 -12.28
N GLU A 184 -15.68 -2.27 -11.77
CA GLU A 184 -16.54 -2.58 -10.62
C GLU A 184 -16.12 -1.77 -9.39
N ALA A 185 -14.81 -1.72 -9.09
CA ALA A 185 -14.28 -0.92 -8.00
C ALA A 185 -14.55 0.57 -8.19
N ALA A 186 -14.32 1.12 -9.40
CA ALA A 186 -14.59 2.52 -9.71
C ALA A 186 -16.07 2.89 -9.49
N LEU A 187 -17.00 2.04 -9.93
CA LEU A 187 -18.44 2.25 -9.75
C LEU A 187 -18.85 2.15 -8.28
N SER A 188 -18.29 1.18 -7.54
CA SER A 188 -18.51 1.04 -6.09
C SER A 188 -18.06 2.29 -5.34
N ILE A 189 -16.84 2.77 -5.61
CA ILE A 189 -16.28 3.97 -4.96
C ILE A 189 -17.10 5.21 -5.32
N SER A 190 -17.47 5.40 -6.59
CA SER A 190 -18.33 6.51 -7.03
C SER A 190 -19.66 6.53 -6.28
N ALA A 191 -20.31 5.37 -6.15
CA ALA A 191 -21.57 5.24 -5.44
C ALA A 191 -21.41 5.56 -3.94
N GLU A 192 -20.30 5.15 -3.31
CA GLU A 192 -20.01 5.43 -1.91
C GLU A 192 -19.72 6.91 -1.64
N ILE A 193 -19.01 7.59 -2.56
CA ILE A 193 -18.80 9.04 -2.51
C ILE A 193 -20.14 9.78 -2.68
N LEU A 194 -20.97 9.35 -3.63
CA LEU A 194 -22.28 9.94 -3.85
C LEU A 194 -23.23 9.72 -2.67
N ARG A 195 -23.15 8.59 -1.97
CA ARG A 195 -23.99 8.30 -0.80
C ARG A 195 -23.38 8.77 0.53
N SER A 196 -22.13 9.24 0.51
CA SER A 196 -21.37 9.60 1.71
C SER A 196 -21.20 8.41 2.68
N THR A 197 -21.06 7.21 2.15
CA THR A 197 -20.87 5.96 2.91
C THR A 197 -19.43 5.49 2.95
N SER A 198 -18.53 6.18 2.25
CA SER A 198 -17.09 5.87 2.27
C SER A 198 -16.50 6.19 3.64
N HIS A 199 -15.67 5.28 4.18
CA HIS A 199 -14.99 5.47 5.45
C HIS A 199 -14.04 6.70 5.44
N PHE A 200 -13.57 7.11 4.26
CA PHE A 200 -12.66 8.24 4.10
C PHE A 200 -13.37 9.60 4.06
N ILE A 201 -14.70 9.62 4.03
CA ILE A 201 -15.51 10.84 4.08
C ILE A 201 -16.15 10.93 5.46
N PRO A 202 -15.69 11.86 6.33
CA PRO A 202 -16.25 12.00 7.67
C PRO A 202 -17.76 12.28 7.60
N PRO A 203 -18.59 11.58 8.40
CA PRO A 203 -20.04 11.80 8.40
C PRO A 203 -20.44 13.18 8.92
N LEU A 204 -19.54 13.82 9.67
CA LEU A 204 -19.69 15.16 10.21
C LEU A 204 -18.52 16.01 9.74
N THR A 205 -18.82 17.14 9.12
CA THR A 205 -17.84 18.18 8.76
C THR A 205 -18.35 19.52 9.29
N SER A 206 -17.54 20.58 9.15
CA SER A 206 -17.87 21.91 9.66
C SER A 206 -19.14 22.52 9.05
N SER A 207 -19.48 22.16 7.82
CA SER A 207 -20.69 22.61 7.12
C SER A 207 -21.09 21.64 6.02
N MET A 208 -22.35 21.69 5.58
CA MET A 208 -22.80 20.92 4.41
C MET A 208 -22.02 21.31 3.14
N GLU A 209 -21.67 22.59 2.99
CA GLU A 209 -20.82 23.05 1.90
C GLU A 209 -19.46 22.35 1.91
N ALA A 210 -18.77 22.31 3.06
CA ALA A 210 -17.49 21.63 3.20
C ALA A 210 -17.61 20.13 2.89
N HIS A 211 -18.71 19.50 3.31
CA HIS A 211 -19.00 18.10 3.01
C HIS A 211 -19.15 17.84 1.50
N LEU A 212 -19.91 18.70 0.80
CA LEU A 212 -20.11 18.62 -0.65
C LEU A 212 -18.80 18.86 -1.40
N GLN A 213 -17.99 19.84 -0.98
CA GLN A 213 -16.68 20.12 -1.56
C GLN A 213 -15.74 18.91 -1.46
N ASN A 214 -15.69 18.25 -0.29
CA ASN A 214 -14.88 17.04 -0.10
C ASN A 214 -15.29 15.90 -1.05
N ARG A 215 -16.59 15.69 -1.23
CA ARG A 215 -17.13 14.68 -2.16
C ARG A 215 -16.83 15.01 -3.62
N ILE A 216 -16.96 16.28 -4.02
CA ILE A 216 -16.61 16.75 -5.36
C ILE A 216 -15.10 16.58 -5.61
N LYS A 217 -14.26 16.88 -4.62
CA LYS A 217 -12.81 16.63 -4.71
C LYS A 217 -12.52 15.15 -4.93
N ALA A 218 -13.16 14.27 -4.15
CA ALA A 218 -12.96 12.83 -4.23
C ALA A 218 -13.40 12.24 -5.59
N ILE A 219 -14.59 12.59 -6.11
CA ILE A 219 -15.06 12.07 -7.41
C ILE A 219 -14.17 12.54 -8.57
N ARG A 220 -13.68 13.80 -8.51
CA ARG A 220 -12.73 14.33 -9.50
C ARG A 220 -11.40 13.59 -9.43
N ALA A 221 -10.88 13.35 -8.22
CA ALA A 221 -9.66 12.59 -8.01
C ALA A 221 -9.77 11.17 -8.57
N LEU A 222 -10.91 10.49 -8.36
CA LEU A 222 -11.20 9.18 -8.94
C LEU A 222 -11.11 9.18 -10.46
N ILE A 223 -11.83 10.10 -11.12
CA ILE A 223 -11.84 10.18 -12.59
C ILE A 223 -10.45 10.48 -13.14
N LEU A 224 -9.70 11.40 -12.52
CA LEU A 224 -8.35 11.75 -12.96
C LEU A 224 -7.37 10.60 -12.77
N HIS A 225 -7.43 9.90 -11.63
CA HIS A 225 -6.56 8.76 -11.35
C HIS A 225 -6.81 7.59 -12.31
N LEU A 226 -8.09 7.24 -12.55
CA LEU A 226 -8.46 6.22 -13.53
C LEU A 226 -7.96 6.57 -14.94
N ARG A 227 -8.09 7.84 -15.34
CA ARG A 227 -7.64 8.29 -16.66
C ARG A 227 -6.12 8.29 -16.83
N SER A 228 -5.37 8.54 -15.75
CA SER A 228 -3.90 8.62 -15.79
C SER A 228 -3.27 7.23 -15.73
N ASP A 229 -3.73 6.42 -14.79
CA ASP A 229 -2.95 5.26 -14.32
C ASP A 229 -3.57 3.92 -14.74
N TYR A 230 -4.77 3.92 -15.32
CA TYR A 230 -5.47 2.71 -15.73
C TYR A 230 -5.78 2.70 -17.24
N PRO A 231 -5.96 1.51 -17.84
CA PRO A 231 -6.52 1.39 -19.17
C PRO A 231 -7.87 2.13 -19.28
N PRO A 232 -8.23 2.63 -20.46
CA PRO A 232 -9.50 3.33 -20.66
C PRO A 232 -10.69 2.45 -20.25
N VAL A 233 -11.46 2.92 -19.27
CA VAL A 233 -12.71 2.27 -18.86
C VAL A 233 -13.76 2.32 -19.98
N SER A 234 -14.68 1.36 -19.95
CA SER A 234 -15.79 1.24 -20.87
C SER A 234 -16.65 2.51 -20.88
N ARG A 235 -17.29 2.75 -22.02
CA ARG A 235 -18.17 3.91 -22.20
C ARG A 235 -19.31 3.96 -21.17
N PRO A 236 -20.02 2.86 -20.85
CA PRO A 236 -21.04 2.86 -19.79
C PRO A 236 -20.49 3.29 -18.43
N THR A 237 -19.32 2.75 -18.04
CA THR A 237 -18.68 3.10 -16.76
C THR A 237 -18.28 4.58 -16.73
N SER A 238 -17.69 5.08 -17.81
CA SER A 238 -17.35 6.50 -17.95
C SER A 238 -18.57 7.42 -17.81
N TRP A 239 -19.67 7.13 -18.49
CA TRP A 239 -20.93 7.89 -18.36
C TRP A 239 -21.47 7.88 -16.94
N ARG A 240 -21.37 6.74 -16.25
CA ARG A 240 -21.86 6.64 -14.89
C ARG A 240 -21.04 7.50 -13.92
N LEU A 241 -19.72 7.48 -14.04
CA LEU A 241 -18.83 8.32 -13.23
C LEU A 241 -19.09 9.81 -13.47
N LEU A 242 -19.26 10.22 -14.73
CA LEU A 242 -19.58 11.61 -15.08
C LEU A 242 -20.94 12.03 -14.52
N LEU A 243 -21.96 11.19 -14.65
CA LEU A 243 -23.29 11.46 -14.11
C LEU A 243 -23.26 11.61 -12.58
N ASP A 244 -22.51 10.77 -11.87
CA ASP A 244 -22.40 10.88 -10.42
C ASP A 244 -21.63 12.15 -10.00
N ALA A 245 -20.64 12.60 -10.79
CA ALA A 245 -20.00 13.90 -10.61
C ALA A 245 -20.95 15.08 -10.87
N GLU A 246 -21.79 15.02 -11.92
CA GLU A 246 -22.81 16.03 -12.20
C GLU A 246 -23.85 16.15 -11.08
N LYS A 247 -24.29 15.03 -10.51
CA LYS A 247 -25.20 15.05 -9.35
C LYS A 247 -24.61 15.79 -8.15
N LEU A 248 -23.32 15.59 -7.88
CA LEU A 248 -22.63 16.29 -6.79
C LEU A 248 -22.51 17.79 -7.08
N ALA A 249 -22.18 18.16 -8.32
CA ALA A 249 -22.12 19.56 -8.74
C ALA A 249 -23.51 20.24 -8.64
N ALA A 250 -24.57 19.56 -9.08
CA ALA A 250 -25.93 20.05 -8.97
C ALA A 250 -26.36 20.21 -7.50
N ALA A 251 -26.04 19.24 -6.64
CA ALA A 251 -26.33 19.32 -5.21
C ALA A 251 -25.65 20.52 -4.54
N GLN A 252 -24.40 20.82 -4.90
CA GLN A 252 -23.68 22.00 -4.42
C GLN A 252 -24.32 23.31 -4.91
N ALA A 253 -24.69 23.39 -6.20
CA ALA A 253 -25.34 24.58 -6.73
C ALA A 253 -26.69 24.85 -6.04
N ILE A 254 -27.49 23.80 -5.79
CA ILE A 254 -28.75 23.90 -5.06
C ILE A 254 -28.51 24.38 -3.63
N TRP A 255 -27.49 23.85 -2.94
CA TRP A 255 -27.15 24.26 -1.58
C TRP A 255 -26.82 25.76 -1.50
N ILE A 256 -25.94 26.24 -2.38
CA ILE A 256 -25.53 27.66 -2.44
C ILE A 256 -26.75 28.56 -2.68
N ALA A 257 -27.60 28.23 -3.65
CA ALA A 257 -28.80 29.00 -3.95
C ALA A 257 -29.80 29.04 -2.77
N CYS A 258 -29.87 27.97 -1.97
CA CYS A 258 -30.70 27.93 -0.77
C CYS A 258 -30.13 28.80 0.36
N GLU A 259 -28.81 28.80 0.56
CA GLU A 259 -28.17 29.66 1.57
C GLU A 259 -28.37 31.14 1.23
N GLU A 260 -28.15 31.55 -0.02
CA GLU A 260 -28.36 32.93 -0.48
C GLU A 260 -29.80 33.42 -0.27
N ARG A 261 -30.78 32.52 -0.36
CA ARG A 261 -32.20 32.87 -0.14
C ARG A 261 -32.58 32.93 1.35
N SER A 262 -31.78 32.31 2.21
CA SER A 262 -32.04 32.18 3.65
C SER A 262 -31.32 33.25 4.48
N SER A 263 -30.33 33.94 3.89
CA SER A 263 -29.63 35.12 4.41
C SER A 263 -30.30 36.43 3.98
#